data_AF-A0A2V2UMT2-F1
#
_entry.id   AF-A0A2V2UMT2-F1
#
_cell.length_a   1.000
_cell.length_b   1.000
_cell.length_c   1.000
_cell.angle_alpha   90.00
_cell.angle_beta   90.00
_cell.angle_gamma   90.00
#
_symmetry.space_group_name_H-M   'P 1'
#
loop_
_entity.id
_entity.type
_entity.pdbx_description
1 polymer ?
#
loop_
_entity_poly.entity_id
_entity_poly.type
_entity_poly.pdbx_seq_one_letter_code
_entity_poly.pdbx_strand_id
1 'polypeptide(L)'
;MEMNTRLQVEHPVTEEICQIKGKPLDLVRLQLETAQGIPLGFTQEDISIYGACVEARIYAESPANGFLPGSGRLKYIREPPQGIHRGTRVRVDSGFRSGDDVLVHYDPMIAKLVVWGENRSKALEGMHTALDKYHIVGVQTNVEFLKTLPQKFLLY
;
A
#
# COMPACT_ATOMS: atom_id res chain seq x y z
N MET A 1 -8.28 -8.02 -21.99
CA MET A 1 -8.64 -8.00 -20.56
C MET A 1 -8.65 -9.42 -20.06
N GLU A 2 -7.90 -9.71 -19.00
CA GLU A 2 -7.81 -11.02 -18.35
C GLU A 2 -8.39 -10.97 -16.94
N MET A 3 -8.65 -12.13 -16.33
CA MET A 3 -9.14 -12.25 -14.96
C MET A 3 -8.09 -12.93 -14.09
N ASN A 4 -7.72 -12.29 -12.96
CA ASN A 4 -6.81 -12.87 -11.99
C ASN A 4 -7.59 -13.58 -10.88
N THR A 5 -7.46 -14.91 -10.78
CA THR A 5 -8.15 -15.77 -9.80
C THR A 5 -7.43 -15.85 -8.45
N ARG A 6 -6.90 -14.71 -7.97
CA ARG A 6 -6.20 -14.58 -6.69
C ARG A 6 -6.35 -13.17 -6.14
N LEU A 7 -6.09 -13.01 -4.83
CA LEU A 7 -5.97 -11.68 -4.23
C LEU A 7 -4.90 -10.86 -4.98
N GLN A 8 -5.24 -9.61 -5.29
CA GLN A 8 -4.31 -8.68 -5.90
C GLN A 8 -3.47 -7.98 -4.83
N VAL A 9 -2.25 -7.59 -5.20
CA VAL A 9 -1.33 -6.94 -4.27
C VAL A 9 -1.93 -5.60 -3.79
N GLU A 10 -2.60 -4.91 -4.71
CA GLU A 10 -3.30 -3.63 -4.57
C GLU A 10 -4.69 -3.68 -3.89
N HIS A 11 -5.08 -4.84 -3.33
CA HIS A 11 -6.35 -4.98 -2.60
C HIS A 11 -6.57 -3.98 -1.44
N PRO A 12 -5.54 -3.44 -0.74
CA PRO A 12 -5.77 -2.46 0.31
C PRO A 12 -6.47 -1.20 -0.20
N VAL A 13 -6.26 -0.80 -1.45
CA VAL A 13 -6.96 0.36 -2.04
C VAL A 13 -8.47 0.16 -2.00
N THR A 14 -8.94 -1.05 -2.29
CA THR A 14 -10.36 -1.42 -2.19
C THR A 14 -10.83 -1.48 -0.75
N GLU A 15 -10.05 -2.08 0.16
CA GLU A 15 -10.41 -2.17 1.59
C GLU A 15 -10.56 -0.80 2.27
N GLU A 16 -9.71 0.16 1.90
CA GLU A 16 -9.71 1.50 2.51
C GLU A 16 -10.89 2.38 2.07
N ILE A 17 -11.47 2.14 0.89
CA ILE A 17 -12.61 2.93 0.37
C ILE A 17 -13.94 2.23 0.52
N CYS A 18 -13.97 0.89 0.54
CA CYS A 18 -15.20 0.11 0.58
C CYS A 18 -15.63 -0.20 2.02
N GLN A 19 -16.92 -0.09 2.26
CA GLN A 19 -17.56 -0.51 3.51
C GLN A 19 -18.72 -1.45 3.22
N ILE A 20 -18.95 -2.39 4.13
CA ILE A 20 -20.12 -3.27 4.11
C ILE A 20 -20.95 -2.95 5.35
N LYS A 21 -22.18 -2.46 5.17
CA LYS A 21 -23.08 -2.06 6.28
C LYS A 21 -22.39 -1.09 7.26
N GLY A 22 -21.60 -0.15 6.72
CA GLY A 22 -20.84 0.84 7.50
C GLY A 22 -19.60 0.31 8.23
N LYS A 23 -19.18 -0.94 7.99
CA LYS A 23 -17.94 -1.51 8.54
C LYS A 23 -16.87 -1.61 7.46
N PRO A 24 -15.57 -1.47 7.79
CA PRO A 24 -14.49 -1.66 6.83
C PRO A 24 -14.54 -3.04 6.17
N LEU A 25 -14.23 -3.08 4.88
CA LEU A 25 -14.05 -4.32 4.13
C LEU A 25 -12.72 -4.99 4.51
N ASP A 26 -12.74 -6.31 4.67
CA ASP A 26 -11.55 -7.15 4.84
C ASP A 26 -11.64 -8.32 3.86
N LEU A 27 -10.88 -8.23 2.77
CA LEU A 27 -10.94 -9.19 1.66
C LEU A 27 -10.28 -10.51 2.04
N VAL A 28 -9.20 -10.48 2.83
CA VAL A 28 -8.50 -11.69 3.29
C VAL A 28 -9.43 -12.51 4.19
N ARG A 29 -10.11 -11.85 5.12
CA ARG A 29 -11.11 -12.49 5.98
C ARG A 29 -12.24 -13.11 5.17
N LEU A 30 -12.83 -12.37 4.21
CA LEU A 30 -13.91 -12.90 3.37
C LEU A 30 -13.44 -14.09 2.52
N GLN A 31 -12.21 -14.07 2.02
CA GLN A 31 -11.61 -15.23 1.33
C GLN A 31 -11.53 -16.46 2.24
N LEU A 32 -11.12 -16.29 3.50
CA LEU A 32 -11.07 -17.40 4.46
C LEU A 32 -12.46 -17.92 4.84
N GLU A 33 -13.42 -17.02 5.10
CA GLU A 33 -14.80 -17.39 5.44
C GLU A 33 -15.48 -18.15 4.27
N THR A 34 -15.35 -17.63 3.05
CA THR A 34 -15.92 -18.27 1.86
C THR A 34 -15.24 -19.61 1.53
N ALA A 35 -13.93 -19.74 1.74
CA ALA A 35 -13.23 -21.01 1.60
C ALA A 35 -13.71 -22.09 2.59
N GLN A 36 -14.28 -21.68 3.72
CA GLN A 36 -14.94 -22.58 4.69
C GLN A 36 -16.41 -22.87 4.35
N GLY A 37 -16.93 -22.36 3.23
CA GLY A 37 -18.31 -22.52 2.80
C GLY A 37 -19.29 -21.54 3.45
N ILE A 38 -18.79 -20.50 4.15
CA ILE A 38 -19.65 -19.46 4.72
C ILE A 38 -20.08 -18.51 3.57
N PRO A 39 -21.40 -18.32 3.34
CA PRO A 39 -21.87 -17.40 2.31
C PRO A 39 -21.60 -15.94 2.67
N LEU A 40 -21.56 -15.08 1.66
CA LEU A 40 -21.47 -13.63 1.87
C LEU A 40 -22.73 -13.13 2.60
N GLY A 41 -22.54 -12.51 3.78
CA GLY A 41 -23.64 -12.02 4.64
C GLY A 41 -24.20 -10.64 4.25
N PHE A 42 -24.01 -10.23 3.00
CA PHE A 42 -24.35 -8.89 2.49
C PHE A 42 -24.69 -8.94 1.00
N THR A 43 -25.44 -7.94 0.53
CA THR A 43 -25.80 -7.77 -0.89
C THR A 43 -25.04 -6.60 -1.53
N GLN A 44 -25.26 -6.36 -2.82
CA GLN A 44 -24.62 -5.24 -3.52
C GLN A 44 -25.01 -3.88 -2.92
N GLU A 45 -26.25 -3.75 -2.45
CA GLU A 45 -26.80 -2.54 -1.84
C GLU A 45 -26.20 -2.23 -0.46
N ASP A 46 -25.63 -3.24 0.20
CA ASP A 46 -24.93 -3.08 1.47
C ASP A 46 -23.51 -2.50 1.31
N ILE A 47 -22.98 -2.46 0.08
CA ILE A 47 -21.64 -1.95 -0.23
C ILE A 47 -21.72 -0.44 -0.49
N SER A 48 -20.93 0.32 0.26
CA SER A 48 -20.71 1.75 0.00
C SER A 48 -19.23 2.03 -0.25
N ILE A 49 -18.96 3.07 -1.05
CA ILE A 49 -17.60 3.56 -1.35
C ILE A 49 -17.49 4.99 -0.83
N TYR A 50 -16.43 5.28 -0.09
CA TYR A 50 -16.20 6.60 0.47
C TYR A 50 -14.73 7.05 0.37
N GLY A 51 -14.54 8.28 -0.09
CA GLY A 51 -13.23 8.91 -0.26
C GLY A 51 -12.45 8.38 -1.46
N ALA A 52 -11.13 8.53 -1.41
CA ALA A 52 -10.20 8.02 -2.40
C ALA A 52 -8.96 7.44 -1.70
N CYS A 53 -8.34 6.45 -2.30
CA CYS A 53 -7.14 5.82 -1.78
C CYS A 53 -6.08 5.67 -2.88
N VAL A 54 -4.81 5.79 -2.49
CA VAL A 54 -3.66 5.59 -3.35
C VAL A 54 -2.69 4.65 -2.65
N GLU A 55 -2.13 3.69 -3.40
CA GLU A 55 -1.06 2.81 -2.94
C GLU A 55 0.24 3.17 -3.67
N ALA A 56 1.35 3.17 -2.93
CA ALA A 56 2.70 3.20 -3.46
C ALA A 56 3.47 1.97 -2.99
N ARG A 57 4.08 1.24 -3.92
CA ARG A 57 4.96 0.11 -3.60
C ARG A 57 6.38 0.61 -3.39
N ILE A 58 6.90 0.38 -2.20
CA ILE A 58 8.25 0.72 -1.82
C ILE A 58 9.15 -0.44 -2.22
N TYR A 59 10.00 -0.22 -3.21
CA TYR A 59 10.92 -1.23 -3.72
C TYR A 59 12.36 -0.92 -3.32
N ALA A 60 13.11 -1.97 -3.01
CA ALA A 60 14.57 -1.97 -3.01
C ALA A 60 15.06 -1.90 -4.47
N GLU A 61 14.98 -0.73 -5.09
CA GLU A 61 15.40 -0.48 -6.47
C GLU A 61 16.14 0.85 -6.56
N SER A 62 16.95 1.00 -7.61
CA SER A 62 17.70 2.23 -7.86
C SER A 62 17.15 2.98 -9.08
N PRO A 63 16.27 3.99 -8.91
CA PRO A 63 15.78 4.80 -10.03
C PRO A 63 16.89 5.45 -10.84
N ALA A 64 17.97 5.91 -10.17
CA ALA A 64 19.13 6.52 -10.82
C ALA A 64 19.90 5.56 -11.74
N ASN A 65 19.77 4.25 -11.50
CA ASN A 65 20.40 3.21 -12.30
C ASN A 65 19.37 2.42 -13.13
N GLY A 66 18.27 3.06 -13.54
CA GLY A 66 17.26 2.42 -14.38
C GLY A 66 16.39 1.39 -13.66
N PHE A 67 16.09 1.63 -12.38
CA PHE A 67 15.29 0.75 -11.52
C PHE A 67 15.87 -0.66 -11.33
N LEU A 68 17.21 -0.79 -11.36
CA LEU A 68 17.84 -2.07 -11.04
C LEU A 68 17.48 -2.51 -9.62
N PRO A 69 17.11 -3.80 -9.42
CA PRO A 69 16.78 -4.34 -8.12
C PRO A 69 18.02 -4.33 -7.21
N GLY A 70 17.82 -3.83 -6.00
CA GLY A 70 18.79 -3.80 -4.92
C GLY A 70 18.66 -5.01 -4.01
N SER A 71 19.76 -5.34 -3.34
CA SER A 71 19.81 -6.34 -2.28
C SER A 71 20.77 -5.88 -1.19
N GLY A 72 20.64 -6.48 0.00
CA GLY A 72 21.50 -6.19 1.14
C GLY A 72 20.72 -5.83 2.40
N ARG A 73 21.46 -5.39 3.40
CA ARG A 73 20.94 -5.22 4.76
C ARG A 73 20.25 -3.87 4.94
N LEU A 74 19.01 -3.90 5.44
CA LEU A 74 18.24 -2.72 5.85
C LEU A 74 18.76 -2.25 7.21
N LYS A 75 19.79 -1.41 7.22
CA LYS A 75 20.44 -0.89 8.43
C LYS A 75 19.48 -0.13 9.34
N TYR A 76 18.55 0.61 8.75
CA TYR A 76 17.54 1.36 9.47
C TYR A 76 16.28 1.49 8.63
N ILE A 77 15.12 1.31 9.26
CA ILE A 77 13.80 1.53 8.70
C ILE A 77 12.99 2.34 9.72
N ARG A 78 12.39 3.43 9.25
CA ARG A 78 11.35 4.16 9.95
C ARG A 78 10.17 4.35 9.00
N GLU A 79 9.08 3.67 9.32
CA GLU A 79 7.80 3.83 8.63
C GLU A 79 7.10 5.12 9.06
N PRO A 80 6.24 5.70 8.20
CA PRO A 80 5.37 6.80 8.60
C PRO A 80 4.38 6.36 9.70
N PRO A 81 3.93 7.27 10.58
CA PRO A 81 2.89 6.96 11.55
C PRO A 81 1.62 6.45 10.87
N GLN A 82 1.18 5.24 11.24
CA GLN A 82 -0.07 4.66 10.75
C GLN A 82 -1.28 5.29 11.47
N GLY A 83 -2.48 5.12 10.88
CA GLY A 83 -3.73 5.67 11.41
C GLY A 83 -4.12 7.02 10.81
N ILE A 84 -5.08 7.69 11.44
CA ILE A 84 -5.66 8.95 10.93
C ILE A 84 -4.84 10.15 11.41
N HIS A 85 -4.38 10.96 10.45
CA HIS A 85 -3.62 12.19 10.69
C HIS A 85 -4.11 13.29 9.75
N ARG A 86 -4.59 14.42 10.29
CA ARG A 86 -4.97 15.61 9.50
C ARG A 86 -5.92 15.33 8.31
N GLY A 87 -6.88 14.41 8.50
CA GLY A 87 -7.87 14.06 7.48
C GLY A 87 -7.41 13.04 6.43
N THR A 88 -6.24 12.42 6.61
CA THR A 88 -5.80 11.25 5.84
C THR A 88 -5.61 10.06 6.76
N ARG A 89 -5.73 8.84 6.22
CA ARG A 89 -5.41 7.60 6.93
C ARG A 89 -4.23 6.94 6.25
N VAL A 90 -3.19 6.62 7.00
CA VAL A 90 -1.99 5.94 6.53
C VAL A 90 -1.99 4.50 7.02
N ARG A 91 -1.78 3.56 6.10
CA ARG A 91 -1.58 2.13 6.37
C ARG A 91 -0.27 1.70 5.72
N VAL A 92 0.50 0.89 6.42
CA VAL A 92 1.74 0.30 5.89
C VAL A 92 1.67 -1.21 6.07
N ASP A 93 1.65 -1.92 4.94
CA ASP A 93 1.80 -3.37 4.91
C ASP A 93 3.27 -3.68 4.58
N SER A 94 4.06 -4.08 5.57
CA SER A 94 5.50 -4.33 5.45
C SER A 94 5.86 -5.74 5.93
N GLY A 95 6.81 -6.37 5.24
CA GLY A 95 7.41 -7.65 5.63
C GLY A 95 8.80 -7.51 6.26
N PHE A 96 9.33 -6.30 6.35
CA PHE A 96 10.71 -6.02 6.73
C PHE A 96 10.83 -5.09 7.94
N ARG A 97 11.90 -5.28 8.71
CA ARG A 97 12.30 -4.40 9.82
C ARG A 97 13.79 -4.08 9.75
N SER A 98 14.21 -3.11 10.55
CA SER A 98 15.63 -2.79 10.72
C SER A 98 16.42 -4.04 11.10
N GLY A 99 17.49 -4.31 10.35
CA GLY A 99 18.37 -5.45 10.55
C GLY A 99 18.15 -6.62 9.59
N ASP A 100 17.02 -6.67 8.87
CA ASP A 100 16.71 -7.72 7.90
C ASP A 100 17.50 -7.53 6.58
N ASP A 101 17.61 -8.61 5.81
CA ASP A 101 18.29 -8.63 4.51
C ASP A 101 17.27 -8.76 3.36
N VAL A 102 17.36 -7.85 2.39
CA VAL A 102 16.67 -7.99 1.10
C VAL A 102 17.51 -8.92 0.22
N LEU A 103 16.97 -10.10 -0.08
CA LEU A 103 17.67 -11.14 -0.84
C LEU A 103 17.38 -11.00 -2.35
N VAL A 104 18.36 -11.34 -3.17
CA VAL A 104 18.27 -11.30 -4.64
C VAL A 104 17.29 -12.29 -5.26
N HIS A 105 16.86 -13.30 -4.50
CA HIS A 105 16.04 -14.41 -5.01
C HIS A 105 14.53 -14.15 -4.93
N TYR A 106 14.11 -13.02 -4.35
CA TYR A 106 12.71 -12.66 -4.17
C TYR A 106 12.40 -11.30 -4.78
N ASP A 107 11.11 -11.00 -4.88
CA ASP A 107 10.62 -9.68 -5.27
C ASP A 107 11.20 -8.60 -4.31
N PRO A 108 11.79 -7.50 -4.82
CA PRO A 108 12.44 -6.48 -4.00
C PRO A 108 11.46 -5.56 -3.25
N MET A 109 10.17 -5.89 -3.18
CA MET A 109 9.16 -5.08 -2.51
C MET A 109 9.38 -5.11 -0.99
N ILE A 110 9.65 -3.94 -0.42
CA ILE A 110 9.83 -3.74 1.02
C ILE A 110 8.48 -3.58 1.71
N ALA A 111 7.61 -2.72 1.17
CA ALA A 111 6.32 -2.41 1.78
C ALA A 111 5.33 -1.86 0.76
N LYS A 112 4.04 -1.90 1.11
CA LYS A 112 2.99 -1.10 0.48
C LYS A 112 2.65 0.05 1.42
N LEU A 113 2.78 1.28 0.93
CA LEU A 113 2.31 2.48 1.60
C LEU A 113 0.95 2.85 1.01
N VAL A 114 -0.08 2.81 1.83
CA VAL A 114 -1.47 3.02 1.42
C VAL A 114 -2.00 4.25 2.14
N VAL A 115 -2.56 5.19 1.38
CA VAL A 115 -3.09 6.43 1.94
C VAL A 115 -4.49 6.70 1.41
N TRP A 116 -5.43 6.78 2.35
CA TRP A 116 -6.80 7.22 2.11
C TRP A 116 -6.98 8.71 2.45
N GLY A 117 -7.88 9.39 1.74
CA GLY A 117 -8.36 10.73 2.06
C GLY A 117 -9.79 10.96 1.56
N GLU A 118 -10.43 12.03 2.01
CA GLU A 118 -11.82 12.38 1.64
C GLU A 118 -12.03 12.55 0.12
N ASN A 119 -10.95 12.86 -0.60
CA ASN A 119 -10.89 12.94 -2.05
C ASN A 119 -9.46 12.62 -2.51
N ARG A 120 -9.31 12.46 -3.83
CA ARG A 120 -8.03 12.08 -4.45
C ARG A 120 -6.90 13.06 -4.11
N SER A 121 -7.18 14.37 -4.12
CA SER A 121 -6.16 15.39 -3.79
C SER A 121 -5.63 15.21 -2.38
N LYS A 122 -6.54 14.98 -1.41
CA LYS A 122 -6.18 14.76 -0.01
C LYS A 122 -5.37 13.49 0.20
N ALA A 123 -5.75 12.39 -0.46
CA ALA A 123 -4.99 11.14 -0.42
C ALA A 123 -3.55 11.32 -0.93
N LEU A 124 -3.36 12.09 -2.02
CA LEU A 124 -2.05 12.37 -2.59
C LEU A 124 -1.19 13.29 -1.71
N GLU A 125 -1.78 14.34 -1.13
CA GLU A 125 -1.10 15.18 -0.13
C GLU A 125 -0.61 14.34 1.06
N GLY A 126 -1.48 13.43 1.54
CA GLY A 126 -1.13 12.46 2.57
C GLY A 126 -0.01 11.52 2.15
N MET A 127 -0.03 11.03 0.90
CA MET A 127 1.01 10.16 0.34
C MET A 127 2.38 10.84 0.36
N HIS A 128 2.49 12.08 -0.13
CA HIS A 128 3.75 12.84 -0.07
C HIS A 128 4.21 13.03 1.39
N THR A 129 3.30 13.41 2.29
CA THR A 129 3.61 13.59 3.71
C THR A 129 4.09 12.29 4.37
N ALA A 130 3.53 11.15 3.97
CA ALA A 130 3.93 9.84 4.48
C ALA A 130 5.28 9.39 3.90
N LEU A 131 5.51 9.59 2.60
CA LEU A 131 6.81 9.32 1.96
C LEU A 131 7.94 10.16 2.57
N ASP A 132 7.69 11.42 2.92
CA ASP A 132 8.68 12.28 3.60
C ASP A 132 9.08 11.76 4.99
N LYS A 133 8.20 10.98 5.62
CA LYS A 133 8.46 10.36 6.91
C LYS A 133 9.03 8.95 6.80
N TYR A 134 9.02 8.36 5.60
CA TYR A 134 9.56 7.02 5.36
C TYR A 134 11.07 7.10 5.13
N HIS A 135 11.85 6.58 6.07
CA HIS A 135 13.30 6.55 5.99
C HIS A 135 13.81 5.11 5.92
N ILE A 136 14.61 4.81 4.90
CA ILE A 136 15.25 3.50 4.72
C ILE A 136 16.74 3.73 4.44
N VAL A 137 17.60 3.03 5.18
CA VAL A 137 19.06 3.13 5.05
C VAL A 137 19.64 1.73 4.85
N GLY A 138 20.60 1.62 3.95
CA GLY A 138 21.37 0.39 3.70
C GLY A 138 21.17 -0.19 2.30
N VAL A 139 19.98 -0.01 1.72
CA VAL A 139 19.64 -0.39 0.34
C VAL A 139 19.05 0.83 -0.37
N GLN A 140 19.33 0.98 -1.67
CA GLN A 140 18.69 2.02 -2.48
C GLN A 140 17.22 1.69 -2.68
N THR A 141 16.36 2.70 -2.68
CA THR A 141 14.91 2.52 -2.84
C THR A 141 14.32 3.51 -3.83
N ASN A 142 13.12 3.20 -4.31
CA ASN A 142 12.35 4.08 -5.17
C ASN A 142 11.64 5.24 -4.42
N VAL A 143 11.80 5.37 -3.10
CA VAL A 143 11.08 6.36 -2.25
C VAL A 143 11.26 7.78 -2.77
N GLU A 144 12.50 8.20 -3.06
CA GLU A 144 12.77 9.55 -3.55
C GLU A 144 12.17 9.79 -4.94
N PHE A 145 12.15 8.78 -5.81
CA PHE A 145 11.46 8.85 -7.08
C PHE A 145 9.94 9.03 -6.89
N LEU A 146 9.32 8.25 -6.00
CA LEU A 146 7.88 8.34 -5.72
C LEU A 146 7.48 9.74 -5.22
N LYS A 147 8.33 10.41 -4.44
CA LYS A 147 8.10 11.80 -4.00
C LYS A 147 8.05 12.81 -5.15
N THR A 148 8.76 12.54 -6.24
CA THR A 148 8.76 13.42 -7.42
C THR A 148 7.56 13.24 -8.33
N LEU A 149 6.82 12.13 -8.18
CA LEU A 149 5.67 11.87 -9.04
C LEU A 149 4.62 12.96 -8.82
N PRO A 150 4.17 13.62 -9.90
CA PRO A 150 3.17 14.65 -9.76
C PRO A 150 1.85 14.02 -9.28
N GLN A 151 1.05 14.81 -8.57
CA GLN A 151 -0.29 14.42 -8.09
C GLN A 151 -1.22 13.86 -9.19
N LYS A 152 -0.92 14.08 -10.48
CA LYS A 152 -1.67 13.52 -11.61
C LYS A 152 -1.22 12.11 -12.06
N PHE A 153 -0.03 11.63 -11.69
CA PHE A 153 0.58 10.39 -12.23
C PHE A 153 0.45 9.14 -11.34
N LEU A 154 0.02 9.27 -10.09
CA LEU A 154 -0.30 8.12 -9.24
C LEU A 154 -1.67 7.57 -9.66
N LEU A 155 -1.68 6.69 -10.65
CA LEU A 155 -2.83 5.92 -11.15
C LEU A 155 -2.35 4.56 -11.66
N TYR A 156 -2.68 3.51 -10.92
CA TYR A 156 -3.36 2.31 -11.43
C TYR A 156 -4.32 1.85 -10.34
#